data_AF-A0A7S4AFW5-F1
#
_entry.id   AF-A0A7S4AFW5-F1
#
_cell.length_a   1.000
_cell.length_b   1.000
_cell.length_c   1.000
_cell.angle_alpha   90.00
_cell.angle_beta   90.00
_cell.angle_gamma   90.00
#
_symmetry.space_group_name_H-M   'P 1'
#
loop_
_entity.id
_entity.type
_entity.pdbx_description
1 polymer ?
#
loop_
_entity_poly.entity_id
_entity_poly.type
_entity_poly.pdbx_seq_one_letter_code
_entity_poly.pdbx_strand_id
1 'polypeptide(L)'
;MLSGFFLLTNLIVFSLILLLTTESWALTTTPKTQRKAKDSASSNRMSSTKKRKFISDGLDVLQSFAALEGNPLDVHTLILGTLPSAKSYGQDLSSKEILLRGGDGHQNYGHSRNSFWNIVGSAFGFHRHKTPFGEQVRILTDQGYAVWDVLSEAKRKGSLDSNLVKGSLVPTDLPRFILDHPNLNRFVFPANSAEVFCKKDVWADWLATGKVKTNGTTTTFDEFNMDDYSCEVMIETKFWIQGGALNPETFARTNAIFGKKKAVSIIDDPAVARSYTRITTFDDSEEVDDEKNDTRRRMIELIVIPSTSPANASNRPPEKEKKWHVACYRLREPPQHYVCPGCEYHRETHDSSTTRNSNTEKHWFHDCSYLEAWKAKKKLGKKLPKKQITCKETEDDTIDPFSWYM
;
A
#
# COMPACT_ATOMS: atom_id res chain seq x y z
N MET A 1 -34.56 -6.58 -53.30
CA MET A 1 -34.19 -5.38 -52.52
C MET A 1 -34.56 -5.62 -51.07
N LEU A 2 -33.58 -5.76 -50.16
CA LEU A 2 -33.76 -5.72 -48.69
C LEU A 2 -32.39 -5.89 -48.00
N SER A 3 -31.49 -4.93 -48.24
CA SER A 3 -30.16 -4.84 -47.61
C SER A 3 -30.08 -3.51 -46.85
N GLY A 4 -30.71 -3.45 -45.67
CA GLY A 4 -30.88 -2.17 -44.96
C GLY A 4 -31.55 -2.23 -43.59
N PHE A 5 -31.47 -3.36 -42.87
CA PHE A 5 -32.18 -3.54 -41.58
C PHE A 5 -31.31 -3.96 -40.38
N PHE A 6 -29.99 -4.03 -40.53
CA PHE A 6 -29.06 -4.50 -39.48
C PHE A 6 -28.17 -3.42 -38.82
N LEU A 7 -28.41 -2.13 -39.12
CA LEU A 7 -27.59 -1.02 -38.61
C LEU A 7 -28.32 -0.04 -37.66
N LEU A 8 -29.62 -0.22 -37.38
CA LEU A 8 -30.36 0.66 -36.46
C LEU A 8 -30.59 0.10 -35.03
N THR A 9 -30.39 -1.19 -34.79
CA THR A 9 -30.64 -1.80 -33.47
C THR A 9 -29.51 -1.59 -32.46
N ASN A 10 -28.25 -1.39 -32.91
CA ASN A 10 -27.10 -1.20 -32.02
C ASN A 10 -26.90 0.23 -31.49
N LEU A 11 -27.58 1.24 -32.05
CA LEU A 11 -27.46 2.63 -31.58
C LEU A 11 -28.44 3.00 -30.46
N ILE A 12 -29.49 2.19 -30.24
CA ILE A 12 -30.52 2.47 -29.21
C ILE A 12 -30.15 1.87 -27.85
N VAL A 13 -29.36 0.78 -27.82
CA VAL A 13 -28.90 0.15 -26.57
C VAL A 13 -27.82 0.98 -25.85
N PHE A 14 -26.99 1.73 -26.60
CA PHE A 14 -25.88 2.50 -26.03
C PHE A 14 -26.28 3.83 -25.36
N SER A 15 -27.50 4.35 -25.61
CA SER A 15 -27.97 5.61 -24.99
C SER A 15 -28.79 5.42 -23.71
N LEU A 16 -29.13 4.18 -23.33
CA LEU A 16 -29.98 3.88 -22.16
C LEU A 16 -29.21 3.51 -20.88
N ILE A 17 -27.89 3.30 -20.97
CA ILE A 17 -27.03 2.96 -19.83
C ILE A 17 -26.42 4.21 -19.16
N LEU A 18 -26.43 5.37 -19.82
CA LEU A 18 -25.77 6.60 -19.33
C LEU A 18 -26.66 7.52 -18.46
N LEU A 19 -27.86 7.08 -18.06
CA LEU A 19 -28.88 7.92 -17.39
C LEU A 19 -29.37 7.39 -16.02
N LEU A 20 -28.68 6.40 -15.43
CA LEU A 20 -29.08 5.77 -14.16
C LEU A 20 -28.05 5.88 -13.01
N THR A 21 -27.10 6.82 -13.08
CA THR A 21 -26.13 7.05 -11.99
C THR A 21 -25.95 8.53 -11.63
N THR A 22 -27.06 9.22 -11.37
CA THR A 22 -27.05 10.48 -10.60
C THR A 22 -28.23 10.50 -9.61
N GLU A 23 -27.95 11.01 -8.40
CA GLU A 23 -28.88 11.22 -7.28
C GLU A 23 -29.31 10.00 -6.44
N SER A 24 -28.69 9.85 -5.26
CA SER A 24 -29.33 9.38 -4.00
C SER A 24 -28.40 9.44 -2.78
N TRP A 25 -27.95 10.63 -2.38
CA TRP A 25 -27.32 10.85 -1.05
C TRP A 25 -27.79 12.18 -0.43
N ALA A 26 -29.07 12.24 -0.02
CA ALA A 26 -29.59 13.31 0.82
C ALA A 26 -30.81 12.84 1.63
N LEU A 27 -30.87 13.25 2.92
CA LEU A 27 -31.98 13.04 3.86
C LEU A 27 -32.16 11.56 4.32
N THR A 28 -32.47 11.21 5.57
CA THR A 28 -32.81 11.96 6.80
C THR A 28 -32.41 11.08 8.02
N THR A 29 -32.25 11.55 9.26
CA THR A 29 -33.35 11.98 10.15
C THR A 29 -32.80 12.75 11.37
N THR A 30 -33.54 13.75 11.83
CA THR A 30 -33.43 14.30 13.19
C THR A 30 -34.73 14.03 13.94
N PRO A 31 -34.71 13.78 15.26
CA PRO A 31 -35.91 13.85 16.09
C PRO A 31 -35.97 15.17 16.86
N LYS A 32 -36.99 15.99 16.57
CA LYS A 32 -37.46 17.06 17.46
C LYS A 32 -38.68 16.55 18.25
N THR A 33 -38.69 16.73 19.56
CA THR A 33 -39.93 16.77 20.34
C THR A 33 -39.83 17.80 21.45
N GLN A 34 -40.74 18.78 21.43
CA GLN A 34 -40.85 19.83 22.44
C GLN A 34 -41.91 19.45 23.49
N ARG A 35 -41.74 19.90 24.75
CA ARG A 35 -42.85 20.27 25.64
C ARG A 35 -42.47 21.52 26.46
N LYS A 36 -43.36 22.53 26.44
CA LYS A 36 -43.39 23.71 27.32
C LYS A 36 -44.07 23.29 28.66
N ALA A 37 -44.03 23.97 29.81
CA ALA A 37 -43.43 25.25 30.27
C ALA A 37 -42.91 25.02 31.74
N LYS A 38 -42.77 25.96 32.70
CA LYS A 38 -43.09 27.40 32.85
C LYS A 38 -42.15 28.06 33.92
N ASP A 39 -42.41 29.31 34.30
CA ASP A 39 -41.49 30.19 35.05
C ASP A 39 -41.49 30.06 36.58
N SER A 40 -40.32 30.23 37.21
CA SER A 40 -40.14 31.14 38.37
C SER A 40 -38.64 31.39 38.64
N ALA A 41 -38.29 32.60 39.10
CA ALA A 41 -36.92 33.02 39.28
C ALA A 41 -36.39 32.75 40.71
N SER A 42 -35.12 32.34 40.83
CA SER A 42 -34.25 32.78 41.94
C SER A 42 -32.77 32.53 41.62
N SER A 43 -31.90 33.24 42.34
CA SER A 43 -30.46 33.32 42.10
C SER A 43 -29.62 32.19 42.72
N ASN A 44 -28.40 32.09 42.21
CA ASN A 44 -27.15 31.76 42.91
C ASN A 44 -26.53 30.35 42.90
N ARG A 45 -25.21 30.42 42.64
CA ARG A 45 -24.08 29.51 42.94
C ARG A 45 -23.97 28.16 42.23
N MET A 46 -22.93 28.09 41.41
CA MET A 46 -22.26 26.86 40.95
C MET A 46 -21.99 25.89 42.10
N SER A 47 -22.44 24.65 41.94
CA SER A 47 -21.87 23.46 42.58
C SER A 47 -21.59 22.43 41.49
N SER A 48 -20.34 22.02 41.35
CA SER A 48 -19.86 21.20 40.24
C SER A 48 -20.22 19.72 40.42
N THR A 49 -21.42 19.33 39.97
CA THR A 49 -21.80 17.91 39.93
C THR A 49 -20.92 17.18 38.90
N LYS A 50 -20.01 16.31 39.39
CA LYS A 50 -19.10 15.53 38.54
C LYS A 50 -19.90 14.65 37.56
N LYS A 51 -19.95 15.04 36.28
CA LYS A 51 -20.24 14.08 35.20
C LYS A 51 -19.16 12.99 35.25
N ARG A 52 -19.55 11.74 35.51
CA ARG A 52 -18.66 10.60 35.29
C ARG A 52 -18.26 10.61 33.81
N LYS A 53 -17.00 10.91 33.50
CA LYS A 53 -16.41 10.51 32.23
C LYS A 53 -16.49 8.99 32.17
N PHE A 54 -17.14 8.44 31.15
CA PHE A 54 -16.74 7.12 30.68
C PHE A 54 -15.28 7.25 30.26
N ILE A 55 -14.41 6.53 30.97
CA ILE A 55 -13.01 6.40 30.58
C ILE A 55 -13.03 5.35 29.47
N SER A 56 -12.97 5.79 28.21
CA SER A 56 -12.39 4.94 27.17
C SER A 56 -10.93 4.69 27.56
N ASP A 57 -10.42 3.47 27.33
CA ASP A 57 -9.13 3.00 27.87
C ASP A 57 -7.88 3.75 27.35
N GLY A 58 -8.05 4.84 26.59
CA GLY A 58 -6.97 5.60 25.96
C GLY A 58 -6.28 4.84 24.83
N LEU A 59 -6.99 3.90 24.22
CA LEU A 59 -6.55 3.06 23.10
C LEU A 59 -7.37 3.40 21.86
N ASP A 60 -6.68 3.64 20.76
CA ASP A 60 -7.31 3.82 19.45
C ASP A 60 -7.60 2.44 18.86
N VAL A 61 -8.84 2.21 18.42
CA VAL A 61 -9.19 1.07 17.54
C VAL A 61 -8.88 1.49 16.11
N LEU A 62 -8.09 0.69 15.41
CA LEU A 62 -7.62 0.96 14.05
C LEU A 62 -8.11 -0.14 13.14
N GLN A 63 -8.66 0.21 11.97
CA GLN A 63 -9.16 -0.74 10.97
C GLN A 63 -8.45 -0.50 9.64
N SER A 64 -8.01 -1.56 8.97
CA SER A 64 -7.39 -1.44 7.65
C SER A 64 -8.40 -0.90 6.62
N PHE A 65 -7.86 -0.35 5.53
CA PHE A 65 -8.66 -0.06 4.35
C PHE A 65 -8.94 -1.37 3.58
N ALA A 66 -9.79 -1.28 2.55
CA ALA A 66 -9.81 -2.33 1.52
C ALA A 66 -8.42 -2.45 0.87
N ALA A 67 -8.13 -3.62 0.30
CA ALA A 67 -6.96 -3.78 -0.55
C ALA A 67 -7.03 -2.80 -1.72
N LEU A 68 -5.90 -2.17 -2.05
CA LEU A 68 -5.75 -1.44 -3.29
C LEU A 68 -5.26 -2.41 -4.35
N GLU A 69 -6.13 -2.78 -5.29
CA GLU A 69 -5.85 -3.76 -6.33
C GLU A 69 -6.59 -3.43 -7.63
N GLY A 70 -6.12 -4.04 -8.73
CA GLY A 70 -6.71 -3.89 -10.05
C GLY A 70 -7.56 -5.10 -10.40
N ASN A 71 -7.41 -5.60 -11.63
CA ASN A 71 -7.94 -6.91 -12.01
C ASN A 71 -7.26 -8.02 -11.17
N PRO A 72 -8.02 -8.87 -10.45
CA PRO A 72 -7.43 -9.93 -9.62
C PRO A 72 -6.52 -10.91 -10.37
N LEU A 73 -6.73 -11.07 -11.68
CA LEU A 73 -5.88 -11.92 -12.52
C LEU A 73 -4.49 -11.31 -12.78
N ASP A 74 -4.33 -9.99 -12.70
CA ASP A 74 -3.06 -9.33 -13.00
C ASP A 74 -2.18 -9.12 -11.74
N VAL A 75 -2.75 -9.29 -10.54
CA VAL A 75 -2.03 -9.13 -9.27
C VAL A 75 -1.00 -10.25 -9.09
N HIS A 76 0.27 -9.89 -9.13
CA HIS A 76 1.40 -10.80 -8.92
C HIS A 76 2.17 -10.54 -7.61
N THR A 77 2.07 -9.32 -7.05
CA THR A 77 2.78 -8.90 -5.83
C THR A 77 1.86 -8.13 -4.89
N LEU A 78 1.79 -8.56 -3.63
CA LEU A 78 1.09 -7.84 -2.57
C LEU A 78 2.08 -7.16 -1.62
N ILE A 79 1.93 -5.85 -1.43
CA ILE A 79 2.71 -5.03 -0.51
C ILE A 79 1.92 -4.89 0.80
N LEU A 80 2.48 -5.36 1.91
CA LEU A 80 1.79 -5.48 3.19
C LEU A 80 2.30 -4.48 4.22
N GLY A 81 1.55 -3.41 4.46
CA GLY A 81 1.71 -2.51 5.61
C GLY A 81 1.33 -3.18 6.94
N THR A 82 1.52 -2.45 8.06
CA THR A 82 1.09 -2.97 9.37
C THR A 82 -0.39 -2.71 9.62
N LEU A 83 -0.76 -1.43 9.56
CA LEU A 83 -2.08 -0.81 9.74
C LEU A 83 -1.99 0.67 9.33
N PRO A 84 -3.10 1.34 8.96
CA PRO A 84 -3.12 2.77 8.72
C PRO A 84 -2.71 3.64 9.94
N SER A 85 -2.25 4.86 9.65
CA SER A 85 -1.98 5.90 10.65
C SER A 85 -3.15 6.88 10.72
N ALA A 86 -3.30 7.67 11.79
CA ALA A 86 -4.28 8.78 11.85
C ALA A 86 -4.21 9.68 10.60
N LYS A 87 -2.97 10.03 10.19
CA LYS A 87 -2.71 10.78 8.96
C LYS A 87 -3.17 10.05 7.70
N SER A 88 -3.23 8.71 7.68
CA SER A 88 -3.76 7.94 6.55
C SER A 88 -5.29 8.07 6.41
N TYR A 89 -6.02 8.25 7.51
CA TYR A 89 -7.47 8.54 7.51
C TYR A 89 -7.80 10.02 7.27
N GLY A 90 -6.85 10.85 6.85
CA GLY A 90 -7.10 12.29 6.68
C GLY A 90 -7.20 13.08 7.98
N GLN A 91 -6.86 12.50 9.14
CA GLN A 91 -6.98 13.18 10.44
C GLN A 91 -5.81 14.14 10.69
N ASP A 92 -6.10 15.25 11.35
CA ASP A 92 -5.17 16.30 11.80
C ASP A 92 -4.24 16.86 10.70
N LEU A 93 -4.69 16.94 9.45
CA LEU A 93 -3.86 17.45 8.35
C LEU A 93 -3.72 18.98 8.39
N SER A 94 -2.48 19.45 8.27
CA SER A 94 -2.22 20.84 7.88
C SER A 94 -2.41 21.02 6.37
N SER A 95 -2.71 22.24 5.91
CA SER A 95 -2.87 22.56 4.48
C SER A 95 -1.67 22.12 3.64
N LYS A 96 -0.45 22.24 4.19
CA LYS A 96 0.79 21.73 3.56
C LYS A 96 0.80 20.20 3.42
N GLU A 97 0.23 19.46 4.37
CA GLU A 97 0.13 17.99 4.28
C GLU A 97 -0.96 17.51 3.32
N ILE A 98 -2.04 18.30 3.15
CA ILE A 98 -3.08 18.10 2.15
C ILE A 98 -2.48 18.28 0.76
N LEU A 99 -1.80 19.41 0.54
CA LEU A 99 -1.09 19.73 -0.69
C LEU A 99 -0.04 18.66 -1.05
N LEU A 100 0.87 18.31 -0.13
CA LEU A 100 1.93 17.32 -0.38
C LEU A 100 1.43 15.88 -0.63
N ARG A 101 0.16 15.57 -0.37
CA ARG A 101 -0.44 14.26 -0.66
C ARG A 101 -1.43 14.27 -1.82
N GLY A 102 -1.74 15.43 -2.41
CA GLY A 102 -2.77 15.56 -3.44
C GLY A 102 -4.21 15.34 -2.95
N GLY A 103 -4.56 15.80 -1.74
CA GLY A 103 -5.93 15.69 -1.18
C GLY A 103 -5.98 15.62 0.35
N ASP A 104 -7.17 15.45 0.93
CA ASP A 104 -7.37 15.33 2.39
C ASP A 104 -7.95 13.97 2.84
N GLY A 105 -8.65 13.26 1.94
CA GLY A 105 -9.27 11.96 2.19
C GLY A 105 -8.33 10.80 2.55
N HIS A 106 -8.94 9.61 2.67
CA HIS A 106 -8.24 8.37 3.03
C HIS A 106 -7.19 7.99 1.98
N GLN A 107 -5.98 7.66 2.44
CA GLN A 107 -4.87 7.21 1.59
C GLN A 107 -3.99 6.18 2.33
N ASN A 108 -3.80 5.00 1.74
CA ASN A 108 -2.72 4.08 2.14
C ASN A 108 -1.38 4.83 2.05
N TYR A 109 -0.49 4.64 3.03
CA TYR A 109 0.74 5.43 3.16
C TYR A 109 0.55 6.97 3.17
N GLY A 110 -0.65 7.47 3.51
CA GLY A 110 -1.05 8.88 3.33
C GLY A 110 -0.21 9.95 4.03
N HIS A 111 0.57 9.63 5.07
CA HIS A 111 1.44 10.64 5.71
C HIS A 111 2.37 11.30 4.67
N SER A 112 2.37 12.63 4.61
CA SER A 112 3.18 13.45 3.68
C SER A 112 4.67 13.08 3.61
N ARG A 113 5.30 12.82 4.77
CA ARG A 113 6.72 12.40 4.88
C ARG A 113 6.94 10.91 4.59
N ASN A 114 5.89 10.12 4.33
CA ASN A 114 6.06 8.73 3.91
C ASN A 114 6.51 8.70 2.45
N SER A 115 7.60 8.01 2.16
CA SER A 115 8.22 8.02 0.83
C SER A 115 7.61 7.01 -0.15
N PHE A 116 6.66 6.17 0.26
CA PHE A 116 6.09 5.09 -0.58
C PHE A 116 5.64 5.59 -1.96
N TRP A 117 4.68 6.51 -2.01
CA TRP A 117 4.14 7.03 -3.27
C TRP A 117 5.14 7.82 -4.11
N ASN A 118 6.20 8.38 -3.50
CA ASN A 118 7.28 9.01 -4.28
C ASN A 118 8.18 7.96 -4.95
N ILE A 119 8.43 6.83 -4.28
CA ILE A 119 9.20 5.68 -4.81
C ILE A 119 8.39 4.91 -5.87
N VAL A 120 7.07 4.80 -5.69
CA VAL A 120 6.16 4.31 -6.74
C VAL A 120 6.18 5.26 -7.94
N GLY A 121 6.10 6.57 -7.69
CA GLY A 121 6.14 7.60 -8.72
C GLY A 121 7.43 7.61 -9.53
N SER A 122 8.60 7.45 -8.90
CA SER A 122 9.86 7.34 -9.63
C SER A 122 10.01 6.01 -10.39
N ALA A 123 9.31 4.94 -9.97
CA ALA A 123 9.27 3.67 -10.70
C ALA A 123 8.41 3.75 -11.97
N PHE A 124 7.22 4.32 -11.87
CA PHE A 124 6.17 4.23 -12.91
C PHE A 124 5.81 5.58 -13.57
N GLY A 125 6.54 6.66 -13.26
CA GLY A 125 6.51 7.90 -14.03
C GLY A 125 5.50 8.97 -13.60
N PHE A 126 5.29 9.16 -12.29
CA PHE A 126 4.41 10.20 -11.78
C PHE A 126 4.97 10.94 -10.55
N HIS A 127 4.38 12.08 -10.20
CA HIS A 127 4.75 12.87 -9.02
C HIS A 127 3.59 12.92 -8.01
N ARG A 128 3.81 12.40 -6.79
CA ARG A 128 2.79 12.25 -5.74
C ARG A 128 1.88 13.47 -5.51
N HIS A 129 2.42 14.69 -5.55
CA HIS A 129 1.63 15.90 -5.28
C HIS A 129 0.85 16.39 -6.51
N LYS A 130 1.33 16.11 -7.73
CA LYS A 130 0.70 16.53 -9.01
C LYS A 130 -0.28 15.51 -9.58
N THR A 131 -0.24 14.28 -9.08
CA THR A 131 -1.06 13.16 -9.55
C THR A 131 -2.16 12.87 -8.52
N PRO A 132 -3.45 12.89 -8.87
CA PRO A 132 -4.54 12.55 -7.94
C PRO A 132 -4.35 11.14 -7.34
N PHE A 133 -4.67 10.95 -6.06
CA PHE A 133 -4.41 9.68 -5.36
C PHE A 133 -4.98 8.45 -6.08
N GLY A 134 -6.22 8.52 -6.58
CA GLY A 134 -6.83 7.41 -7.34
C GLY A 134 -6.07 7.05 -8.62
N GLU A 135 -5.40 8.01 -9.26
CA GLU A 135 -4.54 7.74 -10.42
C GLU A 135 -3.19 7.15 -10.01
N GLN A 136 -2.62 7.58 -8.88
CA GLN A 136 -1.41 6.93 -8.32
C GLN A 136 -1.68 5.44 -8.01
N VAL A 137 -2.85 5.15 -7.44
CA VAL A 137 -3.32 3.78 -7.20
C VAL A 137 -3.45 3.03 -8.51
N ARG A 138 -4.21 3.57 -9.48
CA ARG A 138 -4.40 2.96 -10.80
C ARG A 138 -3.07 2.61 -11.48
N ILE A 139 -2.11 3.55 -11.52
CA ILE A 139 -0.79 3.31 -12.13
C ILE A 139 -0.04 2.16 -11.43
N LEU A 140 -0.17 2.01 -10.11
CA LEU A 140 0.45 0.90 -9.37
C LEU A 140 -0.26 -0.44 -9.64
N THR A 141 -1.60 -0.44 -9.65
CA THR A 141 -2.41 -1.64 -9.85
C THR A 141 -2.39 -2.16 -11.27
N ASP A 142 -2.33 -1.28 -12.27
CA ASP A 142 -2.14 -1.59 -13.70
C ASP A 142 -0.78 -2.25 -13.97
N GLN A 143 0.14 -2.23 -12.99
CA GLN A 143 1.44 -2.94 -13.03
C GLN A 143 1.43 -4.25 -12.23
N GLY A 144 0.27 -4.75 -11.79
CA GLY A 144 0.14 -6.03 -11.07
C GLY A 144 0.54 -5.99 -9.59
N TYR A 145 0.63 -4.80 -8.99
CA TYR A 145 0.91 -4.62 -7.56
C TYR A 145 -0.36 -4.28 -6.79
N ALA A 146 -0.64 -5.08 -5.76
CA ALA A 146 -1.65 -4.77 -4.75
C ALA A 146 -1.01 -4.18 -3.47
N VAL A 147 -1.77 -3.41 -2.71
CA VAL A 147 -1.36 -2.84 -1.41
C VAL A 147 -2.42 -3.10 -0.36
N TRP A 148 -2.03 -3.71 0.75
CA TRP A 148 -2.91 -3.92 1.91
C TRP A 148 -2.14 -3.85 3.23
N ASP A 149 -2.74 -4.29 4.33
CA ASP A 149 -2.08 -4.39 5.65
C ASP A 149 -2.19 -5.82 6.20
N VAL A 150 -1.25 -6.20 7.07
CA VAL A 150 -1.21 -7.52 7.74
C VAL A 150 -2.36 -7.72 8.72
N LEU A 151 -2.85 -6.65 9.33
CA LEU A 151 -3.95 -6.67 10.28
C LEU A 151 -5.15 -5.93 9.72
N SER A 152 -6.33 -6.54 9.83
CA SER A 152 -7.62 -5.93 9.50
C SER A 152 -8.11 -5.02 10.62
N GLU A 153 -7.84 -5.37 11.88
CA GLU A 153 -8.11 -4.53 13.06
C GLU A 153 -7.02 -4.71 14.14
N ALA A 154 -6.71 -3.64 14.88
CA ALA A 154 -6.05 -3.74 16.18
C ALA A 154 -6.29 -2.54 17.10
N LYS A 155 -6.03 -2.72 18.40
CA LYS A 155 -5.92 -1.61 19.37
C LYS A 155 -4.48 -1.14 19.48
N ARG A 156 -4.23 0.17 19.46
CA ARG A 156 -2.89 0.77 19.62
C ARG A 156 -2.90 1.91 20.64
N LYS A 157 -1.80 2.07 21.38
CA LYS A 157 -1.56 3.26 22.22
C LYS A 157 -0.65 4.24 21.48
N GLY A 158 -1.22 5.29 20.90
CA GLY A 158 -0.48 6.26 20.09
C GLY A 158 -0.07 5.71 18.72
N SER A 159 1.02 6.24 18.15
CA SER A 159 1.34 6.08 16.72
C SER A 159 2.38 5.00 16.36
N LEU A 160 3.02 4.35 17.34
CA LEU A 160 4.08 3.36 17.08
C LEU A 160 3.53 1.92 17.09
N ASP A 161 3.90 1.12 16.08
CA ASP A 161 3.47 -0.29 15.97
C ASP A 161 3.98 -1.17 17.12
N SER A 162 5.04 -0.77 17.82
CA SER A 162 5.49 -1.37 19.09
C SER A 162 4.42 -1.33 20.18
N ASN A 163 3.45 -0.42 20.07
CA ASN A 163 2.38 -0.18 21.04
C ASN A 163 1.05 -0.84 20.64
N LEU A 164 1.06 -1.73 19.65
CA LEU A 164 -0.08 -2.59 19.31
C LEU A 164 -0.36 -3.57 20.47
N VAL A 165 -1.59 -3.61 20.94
CA VAL A 165 -1.99 -4.38 22.12
C VAL A 165 -2.12 -5.86 21.76
N LYS A 166 -1.35 -6.72 22.45
CA LYS A 166 -1.41 -8.17 22.29
C LYS A 166 -2.83 -8.69 22.58
N GLY A 167 -3.29 -9.70 21.82
CA GLY A 167 -4.66 -10.23 21.95
C GLY A 167 -5.75 -9.31 21.38
N SER A 168 -5.41 -8.16 20.78
CA SER A 168 -6.34 -7.35 19.99
C SER A 168 -6.06 -7.40 18.48
N LEU A 169 -5.08 -8.19 18.07
CA LEU A 169 -4.64 -8.27 16.67
C LEU A 169 -5.61 -9.16 15.91
N VAL A 170 -6.27 -8.61 14.90
CA VAL A 170 -7.09 -9.39 13.96
C VAL A 170 -6.32 -9.44 12.63
N PRO A 171 -5.87 -10.62 12.17
CA PRO A 171 -5.21 -10.74 10.88
C PRO A 171 -6.16 -10.38 9.73
N THR A 172 -5.58 -9.87 8.66
CA THR A 172 -6.22 -9.75 7.36
C THR A 172 -6.36 -11.12 6.70
N ASP A 173 -7.47 -11.43 6.02
CA ASP A 173 -7.71 -12.71 5.34
C ASP A 173 -6.89 -12.87 4.04
N LEU A 174 -5.57 -12.99 4.22
CA LEU A 174 -4.61 -13.32 3.18
C LEU A 174 -4.82 -14.71 2.55
N PRO A 175 -5.30 -15.73 3.27
CA PRO A 175 -5.72 -17.00 2.65
C PRO A 175 -6.77 -16.78 1.56
N ARG A 176 -7.89 -16.11 1.86
CA ARG A 176 -8.90 -15.79 0.85
C ARG A 176 -8.33 -14.97 -0.31
N PHE A 177 -7.51 -13.96 0.02
CA PHE A 177 -6.81 -13.15 -0.98
C PHE A 177 -5.97 -13.97 -1.98
N ILE A 178 -5.26 -15.01 -1.51
CA ILE A 178 -4.46 -15.92 -2.36
C ILE A 178 -5.34 -16.81 -3.28
N LEU A 179 -6.59 -17.07 -2.90
CA LEU A 179 -7.55 -17.80 -3.74
C LEU A 179 -8.09 -16.92 -4.87
N ASP A 180 -8.45 -15.69 -4.53
CA ASP A 180 -9.01 -14.72 -5.47
C ASP A 180 -7.96 -14.18 -6.45
N HIS A 181 -6.67 -14.23 -6.08
CA HIS A 181 -5.53 -13.75 -6.88
C HIS A 181 -4.63 -14.91 -7.36
N PRO A 182 -4.96 -15.59 -8.48
CA PRO A 182 -4.26 -16.80 -8.90
C PRO A 182 -2.80 -16.57 -9.34
N ASN A 183 -2.44 -15.35 -9.76
CA ASN A 183 -1.09 -15.01 -10.20
C ASN A 183 -0.19 -14.43 -9.08
N LEU A 184 -0.73 -14.29 -7.85
CA LEU A 184 -0.01 -13.77 -6.70
C LEU A 184 1.10 -14.74 -6.27
N ASN A 185 2.35 -14.30 -6.41
CA ASN A 185 3.54 -15.10 -6.12
C ASN A 185 4.52 -14.43 -5.14
N ARG A 186 4.23 -13.20 -4.67
CA ARG A 186 5.15 -12.44 -3.80
C ARG A 186 4.41 -11.62 -2.75
N PHE A 187 4.90 -11.69 -1.51
CA PHE A 187 4.58 -10.76 -0.43
C PHE A 187 5.79 -9.88 -0.10
N VAL A 188 5.57 -8.56 -0.07
CA VAL A 188 6.59 -7.54 0.20
C VAL A 188 6.24 -6.78 1.48
N PHE A 189 7.15 -6.78 2.45
CA PHE A 189 6.92 -6.20 3.77
C PHE A 189 7.94 -5.12 4.12
N PRO A 190 7.52 -3.95 4.64
CA PRO A 190 8.32 -3.19 5.60
C PRO A 190 8.69 -4.08 6.80
N ALA A 191 9.92 -3.99 7.31
CA ALA A 191 10.40 -4.86 8.41
C ALA A 191 9.46 -4.93 9.64
N ASN A 192 8.89 -3.81 10.07
CA ASN A 192 7.92 -3.75 11.19
C ASN A 192 6.63 -4.55 10.90
N SER A 193 6.19 -4.60 9.64
CA SER A 193 5.03 -5.39 9.21
C SER A 193 5.35 -6.89 9.20
N ALA A 194 6.54 -7.29 8.72
CA ALA A 194 6.99 -8.68 8.75
C ALA A 194 7.12 -9.25 10.18
N GLU A 195 7.57 -8.43 11.14
CA GLU A 195 7.61 -8.79 12.56
C GLU A 195 6.19 -9.00 13.13
N VAL A 196 5.22 -8.19 12.71
CA VAL A 196 3.81 -8.33 13.11
C VAL A 196 3.17 -9.58 12.48
N PHE A 197 3.44 -9.85 11.20
CA PHE A 197 3.01 -11.08 10.50
C PHE A 197 3.50 -12.34 11.24
N CYS A 198 4.73 -12.32 11.75
CA CYS A 198 5.31 -13.42 12.52
C CYS A 198 4.76 -13.63 13.94
N LYS A 199 3.82 -12.81 14.43
CA LYS A 199 3.21 -12.96 15.77
C LYS A 199 2.28 -14.17 15.83
N LYS A 200 2.16 -14.75 17.04
CA LYS A 200 1.31 -15.91 17.30
C LYS A 200 -0.14 -15.65 16.91
N ASP A 201 -0.68 -14.54 17.38
CA ASP A 201 -2.08 -14.11 17.17
C ASP A 201 -2.34 -13.60 15.73
N VAL A 202 -1.46 -13.90 14.76
CA VAL A 202 -1.48 -13.40 13.37
C VAL A 202 -1.23 -14.57 12.40
N TRP A 203 0.01 -14.82 11.96
CA TRP A 203 0.32 -15.86 10.96
C TRP A 203 1.48 -16.79 11.34
N ALA A 204 1.88 -16.85 12.62
CA ALA A 204 2.94 -17.75 13.06
C ALA A 204 2.62 -19.24 12.83
N ASP A 205 1.37 -19.66 13.02
CA ASP A 205 0.96 -21.06 12.86
C ASP A 205 0.95 -21.45 11.37
N TRP A 206 0.49 -20.57 10.48
CA TRP A 206 0.60 -20.77 9.02
C TRP A 206 2.06 -20.85 8.55
N LEU A 207 2.96 -20.05 9.12
CA LEU A 207 4.41 -20.16 8.89
C LEU A 207 5.05 -21.44 9.47
N ALA A 208 4.37 -22.14 10.39
CA ALA A 208 4.84 -23.39 10.99
C ALA A 208 4.31 -24.64 10.25
N THR A 209 3.09 -24.58 9.71
CA THR A 209 2.43 -25.70 9.02
C THR A 209 2.50 -25.61 7.49
N GLY A 210 2.60 -24.39 6.93
CA GLY A 210 2.31 -24.08 5.54
C GLY A 210 0.81 -24.14 5.21
N LYS A 211 -0.06 -24.58 6.14
CA LYS A 211 -1.46 -24.92 5.89
C LYS A 211 -2.42 -24.01 6.65
N VAL A 212 -3.45 -23.56 5.96
CA VAL A 212 -4.51 -22.70 6.50
C VAL A 212 -5.85 -23.06 5.86
N LYS A 213 -6.93 -23.01 6.63
CA LYS A 213 -8.31 -23.17 6.14
C LYS A 213 -8.86 -21.82 5.69
N THR A 214 -9.65 -21.83 4.62
CA THR A 214 -10.51 -20.70 4.26
C THR A 214 -11.96 -21.07 4.49
N ASN A 215 -12.72 -20.17 5.13
CA ASN A 215 -14.15 -20.34 5.32
C ASN A 215 -14.85 -19.74 4.10
N GLY A 216 -15.00 -20.53 3.04
CA GLY A 216 -15.66 -20.12 1.81
C GLY A 216 -17.15 -20.50 1.79
N THR A 217 -18.04 -19.52 1.94
CA THR A 217 -19.41 -19.64 1.43
C THR A 217 -19.37 -19.28 -0.05
N THR A 218 -19.35 -20.29 -0.93
CA THR A 218 -19.34 -20.07 -2.38
C THR A 218 -20.75 -20.23 -2.89
N THR A 219 -21.53 -19.14 -2.90
CA THR A 219 -22.84 -19.09 -3.55
C THR A 219 -22.67 -19.13 -5.08
N THR A 220 -22.46 -20.33 -5.61
CA THR A 220 -22.66 -20.59 -7.03
C THR A 220 -24.14 -20.43 -7.34
N PHE A 221 -24.50 -19.37 -8.07
CA PHE A 221 -25.82 -19.25 -8.68
C PHE A 221 -25.93 -20.26 -9.83
N ASP A 222 -26.27 -21.50 -9.48
CA ASP A 222 -26.77 -22.48 -10.45
C ASP A 222 -28.30 -22.33 -10.50
N GLU A 223 -28.86 -21.92 -11.65
CA GLU A 223 -30.29 -21.58 -11.78
C GLU A 223 -31.24 -22.76 -11.48
N PHE A 224 -30.69 -23.97 -11.28
CA PHE A 224 -31.43 -25.21 -11.05
C PHE A 224 -31.18 -25.87 -9.68
N ASN A 225 -30.26 -25.38 -8.84
CA ASN A 225 -30.02 -25.94 -7.49
C ASN A 225 -29.75 -24.84 -6.45
N MET A 226 -30.64 -24.70 -5.47
CA MET A 226 -30.55 -23.74 -4.37
C MET A 226 -29.92 -24.36 -3.11
N ASP A 227 -28.81 -25.10 -3.27
CA ASP A 227 -28.05 -25.67 -2.16
C ASP A 227 -26.84 -24.77 -1.84
N ASP A 228 -26.79 -24.24 -0.62
CA ASP A 228 -25.74 -23.32 -0.15
C ASP A 228 -24.44 -24.09 0.18
N TYR A 229 -23.70 -24.45 -0.87
CA TYR A 229 -22.46 -25.22 -0.76
C TYR A 229 -21.29 -24.36 -0.24
N SER A 230 -21.11 -24.35 1.08
CA SER A 230 -19.86 -23.89 1.69
C SER A 230 -18.73 -24.91 1.45
N CYS A 231 -17.82 -24.62 0.53
CA CYS A 231 -16.60 -25.41 0.34
C CYS A 231 -15.46 -24.84 1.19
N GLU A 232 -15.04 -25.58 2.23
CA GLU A 232 -13.79 -25.29 2.94
C GLU A 232 -12.61 -25.60 2.00
N VAL A 233 -11.96 -24.57 1.46
CA VAL A 233 -10.75 -24.72 0.64
C VAL A 233 -9.54 -24.66 1.56
N MET A 234 -8.71 -25.71 1.53
CA MET A 234 -7.42 -25.76 2.20
C MET A 234 -6.37 -25.07 1.33
N ILE A 235 -5.54 -24.20 1.90
CA ILE A 235 -4.39 -23.64 1.19
C ILE A 235 -3.11 -24.19 1.81
N GLU A 236 -2.26 -24.78 0.97
CA GLU A 236 -0.92 -25.21 1.33
C GLU A 236 0.10 -24.27 0.68
N THR A 237 0.54 -23.27 1.43
CA THR A 237 1.54 -22.29 1.01
C THR A 237 2.93 -22.71 1.45
N LYS A 238 3.79 -22.99 0.46
CA LYS A 238 5.23 -23.11 0.61
C LYS A 238 5.83 -21.72 0.40
N PHE A 239 6.40 -21.14 1.46
CA PHE A 239 7.04 -19.84 1.39
C PHE A 239 8.51 -20.00 0.99
N TRP A 240 9.07 -19.01 0.30
CA TRP A 240 10.48 -19.04 -0.07
C TRP A 240 11.16 -17.67 -0.02
N ILE A 241 12.49 -17.69 0.12
CA ILE A 241 13.35 -16.51 0.13
C ILE A 241 14.40 -16.69 -0.97
N GLN A 242 14.56 -15.68 -1.82
CA GLN A 242 15.66 -15.63 -2.79
C GLN A 242 17.01 -15.54 -2.06
N GLY A 243 17.91 -16.47 -2.38
CA GLY A 243 19.25 -16.56 -1.83
C GLY A 243 20.11 -15.30 -1.95
N GLY A 244 21.12 -15.22 -1.06
CA GLY A 244 21.92 -14.01 -0.84
C GLY A 244 22.71 -13.50 -2.05
N ALA A 245 23.03 -14.37 -3.02
CA ALA A 245 23.86 -14.03 -4.17
C ALA A 245 23.30 -12.90 -5.05
N LEU A 246 21.97 -12.73 -5.12
CA LEU A 246 21.34 -11.70 -5.96
C LEU A 246 21.06 -10.38 -5.21
N ASN A 247 20.85 -10.43 -3.89
CA ASN A 247 20.58 -9.23 -3.08
C ASN A 247 20.91 -9.50 -1.59
N PRO A 248 22.20 -9.39 -1.19
CA PRO A 248 22.65 -9.82 0.14
C PRO A 248 21.93 -9.10 1.30
N GLU A 249 21.63 -7.80 1.17
CA GLU A 249 20.98 -7.05 2.24
C GLU A 249 19.51 -7.46 2.42
N THR A 250 18.77 -7.60 1.31
CA THR A 250 17.35 -7.99 1.35
C THR A 250 17.22 -9.44 1.82
N PHE A 251 18.10 -10.32 1.36
CA PHE A 251 18.22 -11.68 1.89
C PHE A 251 18.47 -11.67 3.40
N ALA A 252 19.50 -10.95 3.88
CA ALA A 252 19.84 -10.93 5.30
C ALA A 252 18.67 -10.45 6.19
N ARG A 253 17.94 -9.41 5.78
CA ARG A 253 16.75 -8.91 6.48
C ARG A 253 15.60 -9.93 6.48
N THR A 254 15.33 -10.54 5.33
CA THR A 254 14.23 -11.51 5.16
C THR A 254 14.52 -12.80 5.94
N ASN A 255 15.74 -13.32 5.79
CA ASN A 255 16.23 -14.52 6.48
C ASN A 255 16.23 -14.35 8.01
N ALA A 256 16.59 -13.18 8.53
CA ALA A 256 16.55 -12.89 9.97
C ALA A 256 15.15 -13.02 10.59
N ILE A 257 14.08 -12.72 9.84
CA ILE A 257 12.68 -12.78 10.30
C ILE A 257 12.05 -14.15 10.00
N PHE A 258 12.21 -14.64 8.76
CA PHE A 258 11.47 -15.78 8.23
C PHE A 258 12.29 -17.07 8.08
N GLY A 259 13.62 -17.01 8.00
CA GLY A 259 14.45 -18.17 7.61
C GLY A 259 14.53 -19.32 8.63
N LYS A 260 13.98 -19.14 9.84
CA LYS A 260 13.83 -20.20 10.86
C LYS A 260 12.42 -20.80 10.92
N LYS A 261 11.52 -20.41 10.01
CA LYS A 261 10.13 -20.88 9.98
C LYS A 261 10.04 -22.16 9.13
N LYS A 262 9.33 -23.18 9.61
CA LYS A 262 9.30 -24.51 8.98
C LYS A 262 8.72 -24.50 7.56
N ALA A 263 7.77 -23.62 7.26
CA ALA A 263 7.17 -23.49 5.93
C ALA A 263 7.99 -22.61 4.96
N VAL A 264 9.16 -22.10 5.37
CA VAL A 264 10.00 -21.17 4.58
C VAL A 264 11.27 -21.86 4.12
N SER A 265 11.52 -21.88 2.81
CA SER A 265 12.73 -22.42 2.20
C SER A 265 13.63 -21.30 1.65
N ILE A 266 14.96 -21.47 1.74
CA ILE A 266 15.93 -20.57 1.09
C ILE A 266 16.30 -21.20 -0.26
N ILE A 267 16.19 -20.42 -1.34
CA ILE A 267 16.45 -20.87 -2.72
C ILE A 267 17.60 -20.07 -3.30
N ASP A 268 18.80 -20.65 -3.28
CA ASP A 268 20.01 -20.01 -3.83
C ASP A 268 20.13 -20.16 -5.35
N ASP A 269 19.58 -21.24 -5.94
CA ASP A 269 19.61 -21.47 -7.39
C ASP A 269 18.68 -20.47 -8.14
N PRO A 270 19.22 -19.59 -9.01
CA PRO A 270 18.43 -18.65 -9.80
C PRO A 270 17.48 -19.32 -10.80
N ALA A 271 17.71 -20.56 -11.22
CA ALA A 271 16.81 -21.29 -12.12
C ALA A 271 15.56 -21.76 -11.37
N VAL A 272 15.72 -22.34 -10.18
CA VAL A 272 14.61 -22.77 -9.30
C VAL A 272 13.80 -21.56 -8.83
N ALA A 273 14.45 -20.46 -8.43
CA ALA A 273 13.75 -19.23 -8.05
C ALA A 273 12.91 -18.63 -9.22
N ARG A 274 13.36 -18.81 -10.47
CA ARG A 274 12.60 -18.38 -11.67
C ARG A 274 11.41 -19.29 -11.96
N SER A 275 11.49 -20.61 -11.73
CA SER A 275 10.33 -21.49 -11.91
C SER A 275 9.26 -21.19 -10.85
N TYR A 276 9.65 -20.96 -9.59
CA TYR A 276 8.74 -20.56 -8.51
C TYR A 276 8.14 -19.16 -8.69
N THR A 277 8.77 -18.26 -9.46
CA THR A 277 8.14 -16.99 -9.85
C THR A 277 7.06 -17.19 -10.92
N ARG A 278 7.15 -18.23 -11.76
CA ARG A 278 6.25 -18.46 -12.91
C ARG A 278 5.08 -19.38 -12.60
N ILE A 279 5.27 -20.31 -11.67
CA ILE A 279 4.27 -21.29 -11.28
C ILE A 279 3.72 -20.88 -9.92
N THR A 280 2.48 -20.40 -9.88
CA THR A 280 1.80 -20.06 -8.63
C THR A 280 1.10 -21.27 -8.02
N THR A 281 0.64 -22.20 -8.86
CA THR A 281 -0.12 -23.41 -8.49
C THR A 281 0.64 -24.67 -8.86
N PHE A 282 0.82 -25.58 -7.91
CA PHE A 282 1.48 -26.87 -8.14
C PHE A 282 0.47 -27.99 -7.94
N ASP A 283 0.50 -28.95 -8.85
CA ASP A 283 -0.15 -30.23 -8.67
C ASP A 283 0.96 -31.30 -8.60
N ASP A 284 0.97 -32.08 -7.52
CA ASP A 284 1.89 -33.21 -7.35
C ASP A 284 1.09 -34.54 -7.26
N SER A 285 -0.16 -34.61 -7.76
CA SER A 285 -0.97 -35.83 -7.69
C SER A 285 -0.57 -36.88 -8.73
N GLU A 286 0.42 -37.72 -8.39
CA GLU A 286 0.53 -39.07 -8.97
C GLU A 286 -0.42 -40.08 -8.29
N GLU A 287 -1.06 -39.73 -7.17
CA GLU A 287 -2.06 -40.55 -6.49
C GLU A 287 -3.39 -39.78 -6.34
N VAL A 288 -4.40 -40.26 -7.05
CA VAL A 288 -5.81 -39.87 -6.90
C VAL A 288 -6.45 -40.85 -5.93
N ASP A 289 -6.49 -40.49 -4.64
CA ASP A 289 -7.28 -41.20 -3.64
C ASP A 289 -8.60 -40.43 -3.38
N ASP A 290 -9.71 -41.16 -3.35
CA ASP A 290 -11.08 -40.64 -3.38
C ASP A 290 -11.51 -39.94 -2.07
N GLU A 291 -11.11 -38.68 -1.87
CA GLU A 291 -11.83 -37.74 -0.99
C GLU A 291 -11.66 -36.29 -1.47
N LYS A 292 -12.78 -35.56 -1.66
CA LYS A 292 -12.81 -34.18 -2.21
C LYS A 292 -12.20 -33.14 -1.27
N ASN A 293 -10.88 -33.11 -1.17
CA ASN A 293 -10.14 -32.13 -0.40
C ASN A 293 -9.53 -31.07 -1.36
N ASP A 294 -10.25 -29.98 -1.65
CA ASP A 294 -9.76 -28.86 -2.50
C ASP A 294 -8.59 -28.16 -1.79
N THR A 295 -7.40 -28.76 -1.93
CA THR A 295 -6.14 -28.32 -1.33
C THR A 295 -5.33 -27.60 -2.39
N ARG A 296 -5.36 -26.27 -2.37
CA ARG A 296 -4.64 -25.45 -3.34
C ARG A 296 -3.22 -25.17 -2.85
N ARG A 297 -2.24 -25.77 -3.52
CA ARG A 297 -0.82 -25.48 -3.29
C ARG A 297 -0.44 -24.13 -3.90
N ARG A 298 0.43 -23.40 -3.18
CA ARG A 298 0.87 -22.04 -3.52
C ARG A 298 2.35 -21.84 -3.20
N MET A 299 3.09 -21.16 -4.08
CA MET A 299 4.46 -20.69 -3.81
C MET A 299 4.46 -19.17 -3.64
N ILE A 300 4.91 -18.68 -2.48
CA ILE A 300 4.97 -17.24 -2.19
C ILE A 300 6.40 -16.82 -1.80
N GLU A 301 6.99 -15.94 -2.59
CA GLU A 301 8.25 -15.26 -2.30
C GLU A 301 8.02 -14.25 -1.16
N LEU A 302 8.79 -14.37 -0.08
CA LEU A 302 8.80 -13.40 1.01
C LEU A 302 9.94 -12.41 0.79
N ILE A 303 9.65 -11.10 0.83
CA ILE A 303 10.67 -10.05 0.73
C ILE A 303 10.50 -9.03 1.86
N VAL A 304 11.54 -8.80 2.65
CA VAL A 304 11.59 -7.75 3.68
C VAL A 304 12.46 -6.58 3.24
N ILE A 305 11.84 -5.40 3.14
CA ILE A 305 12.47 -4.15 2.70
C ILE A 305 12.42 -3.05 3.78
N PRO A 306 13.26 -1.99 3.66
CA PRO A 306 13.24 -0.87 4.59
C PRO A 306 11.90 -0.14 4.61
N SER A 307 11.44 0.26 5.80
CA SER A 307 10.18 1.00 5.94
C SER A 307 10.26 2.41 5.35
N THR A 308 9.23 2.77 4.58
CA THR A 308 8.97 4.10 4.01
C THR A 308 8.39 5.08 5.04
N SER A 309 8.03 4.60 6.23
CA SER A 309 7.50 5.41 7.32
C SER A 309 8.52 6.44 7.83
N PRO A 310 8.08 7.67 8.18
CA PRO A 310 8.92 8.67 8.85
C PRO A 310 9.50 8.21 10.18
N ALA A 311 8.86 7.23 10.83
CA ALA A 311 9.32 6.66 12.10
C ALA A 311 10.61 5.83 11.94
N ASN A 312 10.94 5.38 10.73
CA ASN A 312 12.17 4.63 10.44
C ASN A 312 13.13 5.47 9.58
N ALA A 313 13.81 6.42 10.21
CA ALA A 313 14.74 7.36 9.58
C ALA A 313 16.18 6.81 9.44
N SER A 314 16.41 5.51 9.68
CA SER A 314 17.75 4.89 9.68
C SER A 314 18.45 4.94 8.32
N ASN A 315 17.73 4.61 7.25
CA ASN A 315 18.20 4.74 5.86
C ASN A 315 17.81 6.10 5.29
N ARG A 316 18.65 6.68 4.43
CA ARG A 316 18.34 7.93 3.72
C ARG A 316 17.35 7.69 2.58
N PRO A 317 16.53 8.67 2.16
CA PRO A 317 15.51 8.47 1.12
C PRO A 317 16.03 7.82 -0.19
N PRO A 318 17.16 8.24 -0.80
CA PRO A 318 17.64 7.61 -2.04
C PRO A 318 18.17 6.17 -1.82
N GLU A 319 18.67 5.85 -0.62
CA GLU A 319 19.06 4.48 -0.26
C GLU A 319 17.83 3.59 -0.08
N LYS A 320 16.74 4.11 0.48
CA LYS A 320 15.45 3.40 0.57
C LYS A 320 14.90 3.15 -0.82
N GLU A 321 14.86 4.18 -1.65
CA GLU A 321 14.35 4.14 -3.01
C GLU A 321 15.06 3.08 -3.87
N LYS A 322 16.40 3.10 -3.96
CA LYS A 322 17.15 2.06 -4.69
C LYS A 322 16.80 0.65 -4.18
N LYS A 323 16.74 0.46 -2.86
CA LYS A 323 16.41 -0.85 -2.26
C LYS A 323 14.99 -1.30 -2.61
N TRP A 324 14.03 -0.38 -2.65
CA TRP A 324 12.67 -0.65 -3.09
C TRP A 324 12.59 -1.01 -4.59
N HIS A 325 13.24 -0.24 -5.47
CA HIS A 325 13.27 -0.57 -6.91
C HIS A 325 13.88 -1.94 -7.19
N VAL A 326 15.02 -2.25 -6.58
CA VAL A 326 15.72 -3.53 -6.78
C VAL A 326 14.94 -4.71 -6.21
N ALA A 327 14.36 -4.59 -5.01
CA ALA A 327 13.73 -5.72 -4.32
C ALA A 327 12.23 -5.87 -4.62
N CYS A 328 11.45 -4.78 -4.60
CA CYS A 328 10.01 -4.83 -4.85
C CYS A 328 9.71 -4.93 -6.35
N TYR A 329 10.30 -4.03 -7.14
CA TYR A 329 10.02 -3.86 -8.57
C TYR A 329 10.99 -4.59 -9.51
N ARG A 330 12.00 -5.29 -8.97
CA ARG A 330 13.05 -6.04 -9.69
C ARG A 330 13.85 -5.20 -10.71
N LEU A 331 13.91 -3.88 -10.53
CA LEU A 331 14.66 -2.92 -11.35
C LEU A 331 16.12 -2.85 -10.89
N ARG A 332 17.04 -3.37 -11.70
CA ARG A 332 18.49 -3.34 -11.40
C ARG A 332 19.13 -1.97 -11.68
N GLU A 333 18.66 -1.34 -12.76
CA GLU A 333 19.06 -0.01 -13.22
C GLU A 333 17.97 1.02 -12.88
N PRO A 334 18.28 2.31 -12.86
CA PRO A 334 17.29 3.35 -12.62
C PRO A 334 16.16 3.29 -13.68
N PRO A 335 14.87 3.29 -13.26
CA PRO A 335 13.74 3.19 -14.18
C PRO A 335 13.70 4.35 -15.20
N GLN A 336 12.88 4.19 -16.24
CA GLN A 336 12.83 5.15 -17.34
C GLN A 336 12.61 6.60 -16.86
N HIS A 337 11.75 6.77 -15.85
CA HIS A 337 11.33 8.06 -15.30
C HIS A 337 12.14 8.51 -14.07
N TYR A 338 13.17 7.75 -13.68
CA TYR A 338 14.06 8.17 -12.59
C TYR A 338 14.85 9.42 -12.96
N VAL A 339 14.79 10.43 -12.09
CA VAL A 339 15.60 11.65 -12.20
C VAL A 339 16.51 11.73 -10.98
N CYS A 340 17.82 11.74 -11.22
CA CYS A 340 18.82 11.86 -10.18
C CYS A 340 18.82 13.27 -9.55
N PRO A 341 18.52 13.45 -8.25
CA PRO A 341 18.44 14.77 -7.62
C PRO A 341 19.75 15.58 -7.68
N GLY A 342 20.89 14.89 -7.76
CA GLY A 342 22.22 15.53 -7.87
C GLY A 342 22.45 16.17 -9.23
N CYS A 343 22.09 15.46 -10.31
CA CYS A 343 22.16 15.99 -11.67
C CYS A 343 21.17 17.12 -11.90
N GLU A 344 19.95 17.00 -11.40
CA GLU A 344 18.93 18.05 -11.56
C GLU A 344 19.38 19.35 -10.88
N TYR A 345 19.86 19.25 -9.65
CA TYR A 345 20.43 20.40 -8.93
C TYR A 345 21.61 21.05 -9.66
N HIS A 346 22.52 20.25 -10.23
CA HIS A 346 23.64 20.80 -10.99
C HIS A 346 23.17 21.57 -12.22
N ARG A 347 22.18 21.03 -12.95
CA ARG A 347 21.55 21.70 -14.10
C ARG A 347 20.91 23.03 -13.69
N GLU A 348 20.08 23.03 -12.65
CA GLU A 348 19.42 24.25 -12.11
C GLU A 348 20.40 25.36 -11.70
N THR A 349 21.62 25.00 -11.26
CA THR A 349 22.57 25.96 -10.67
C THR A 349 23.68 26.43 -11.60
N HIS A 350 24.02 25.65 -12.64
CA HIS A 350 25.16 25.94 -13.50
C HIS A 350 24.82 26.02 -15.00
N ASP A 351 23.66 25.53 -15.44
CA ASP A 351 23.32 25.38 -16.85
C ASP A 351 22.16 26.30 -17.27
N SER A 352 22.44 27.61 -17.35
CA SER A 352 21.51 28.62 -17.86
C SER A 352 21.62 28.84 -19.37
N SER A 353 22.61 28.24 -20.04
CA SER A 353 22.81 28.36 -21.48
C SER A 353 23.75 27.30 -22.06
N THR A 354 23.30 26.73 -23.19
CA THR A 354 24.02 25.89 -24.18
C THR A 354 24.01 24.35 -24.01
N THR A 355 23.47 23.70 -25.05
CA THR A 355 23.57 22.27 -25.40
C THR A 355 22.93 21.25 -24.44
N ARG A 356 21.75 20.75 -24.84
CA ARG A 356 21.21 19.44 -24.44
C ARG A 356 22.13 18.30 -24.92
N ASN A 357 23.28 18.08 -24.30
CA ASN A 357 23.98 16.79 -24.42
C ASN A 357 23.29 15.77 -23.53
N SER A 358 22.15 15.27 -24.02
CA SER A 358 21.19 14.40 -23.33
C SER A 358 21.66 12.96 -23.18
N ASN A 359 22.93 12.75 -22.82
CA ASN A 359 23.55 11.43 -22.70
C ASN A 359 24.34 11.27 -21.40
N THR A 360 23.87 11.91 -20.32
CA THR A 360 24.25 11.49 -18.96
C THR A 360 23.69 10.08 -18.74
N GLU A 361 24.59 9.10 -18.67
CA GLU A 361 24.27 7.71 -18.37
C GLU A 361 23.41 7.61 -17.10
N LYS A 362 22.36 6.77 -17.15
CA LYS A 362 21.41 6.65 -16.04
C LYS A 362 22.07 5.98 -14.86
N HIS A 363 22.17 6.71 -13.76
CA HIS A 363 22.78 6.25 -12.53
C HIS A 363 21.87 6.56 -11.33
N TRP A 364 21.98 5.74 -10.30
CA TRP A 364 21.30 5.97 -9.03
C TRP A 364 21.97 7.14 -8.30
N PHE A 365 21.22 7.91 -7.51
CA PHE A 365 21.76 9.08 -6.80
C PHE A 365 23.04 8.83 -5.97
N HIS A 366 23.25 7.61 -5.45
CA HIS A 366 24.48 7.27 -4.71
C HIS A 366 25.75 7.19 -5.58
N ASP A 367 25.60 7.02 -6.90
CA ASP A 367 26.71 6.98 -7.87
C ASP A 367 26.92 8.35 -8.54
N CYS A 368 26.13 9.36 -8.16
CA CYS A 368 26.13 10.67 -8.81
C CYS A 368 27.41 11.45 -8.51
N SER A 369 28.10 11.91 -9.56
CA SER A 369 29.26 12.81 -9.46
C SER A 369 28.97 14.10 -8.68
N TYR A 370 27.72 14.59 -8.72
CA TYR A 370 27.27 15.80 -8.03
C TYR A 370 26.78 15.57 -6.59
N LEU A 371 26.88 14.35 -6.06
CA LEU A 371 26.37 13.95 -4.74
C LEU A 371 26.88 14.84 -3.60
N GLU A 372 28.18 15.16 -3.57
CA GLU A 372 28.76 16.01 -2.51
C GLU A 372 28.37 17.49 -2.66
N ALA A 373 28.22 18.00 -3.89
CA ALA A 373 27.73 19.35 -4.13
C ALA A 373 26.27 19.50 -3.67
N TRP A 374 25.43 18.49 -3.95
CA TRP A 374 24.06 18.43 -3.46
C TRP A 374 23.99 18.34 -1.92
N LYS A 375 24.84 17.52 -1.29
CA LYS A 375 24.98 17.46 0.19
C LYS A 375 25.46 18.79 0.78
N ALA A 376 26.30 19.55 0.08
CA ALA A 376 26.75 20.87 0.51
C ALA A 376 25.59 21.89 0.51
N LYS A 377 24.71 21.87 -0.50
CA LYS A 377 23.45 22.65 -0.53
C LYS A 377 22.65 22.45 0.75
N LYS A 378 22.51 21.20 1.23
CA LYS A 378 21.78 20.88 2.48
C LYS A 378 22.39 21.53 3.74
N LYS A 379 23.69 21.77 3.79
CA LYS A 379 24.34 22.49 4.91
C LYS A 379 24.10 24.00 4.84
N LEU A 380 24.13 24.58 3.64
CA LEU A 380 23.87 26.01 3.39
C LEU A 380 22.37 26.37 3.49
N GLY A 381 21.48 25.44 3.11
CA GLY A 381 20.02 25.59 3.03
C GLY A 381 19.28 25.86 4.36
N LYS A 382 19.98 25.94 5.49
CA LYS A 382 19.44 26.58 6.71
C LYS A 382 19.22 28.09 6.53
N LYS A 383 19.73 28.71 5.46
CA LYS A 383 19.48 30.10 5.05
C LYS A 383 19.31 30.21 3.53
N LEU A 384 18.07 30.07 3.05
CA LEU A 384 17.65 30.65 1.77
C LEU A 384 16.56 31.70 2.06
N PRO A 385 16.69 32.94 1.56
CA PRO A 385 15.62 33.93 1.69
C PRO A 385 14.41 33.48 0.86
N LYS A 386 13.20 33.74 1.38
CA LYS A 386 11.97 33.54 0.61
C LYS A 386 12.06 34.39 -0.67
N LYS A 387 12.07 33.77 -1.85
CA LYS A 387 11.79 34.49 -3.10
C LYS A 387 10.42 35.17 -2.95
N GLN A 388 10.31 36.42 -3.40
CA GLN A 388 9.01 37.07 -3.52
C GLN A 388 8.20 36.33 -4.58
N ILE A 389 7.18 35.58 -4.12
CA ILE A 389 6.22 34.91 -4.99
C ILE A 389 5.44 36.00 -5.72
N THR A 390 5.49 35.99 -7.06
CA THR A 390 4.66 36.89 -7.88
C THR A 390 3.32 36.21 -8.15
N CYS A 391 2.24 36.99 -8.29
CA CYS A 391 0.85 36.53 -8.18
C CYS A 391 0.31 35.66 -9.34
N LYS A 392 1.17 34.84 -9.98
CA LYS A 392 0.80 33.91 -11.06
C LYS A 392 1.29 32.47 -10.85
N GLU A 393 2.18 32.22 -9.88
CA GLU A 393 2.54 30.86 -9.48
C GLU A 393 1.42 30.30 -8.58
N THR A 394 0.85 29.15 -8.92
CA THR A 394 -0.06 28.44 -8.01
C THR A 394 0.75 27.81 -6.87
N GLU A 395 0.16 27.55 -5.71
CA GLU A 395 0.92 26.93 -4.59
C GLU A 395 1.53 25.56 -4.97
N ASP A 396 0.94 24.85 -5.94
CA ASP A 396 1.41 23.57 -6.48
C ASP A 396 2.73 23.69 -7.28
N ASP A 397 2.91 24.76 -8.06
CA ASP A 397 4.13 25.01 -8.82
C ASP A 397 5.36 25.31 -7.95
N THR A 398 5.15 25.64 -6.67
CA THR A 398 6.23 25.96 -5.72
C THR A 398 6.84 24.73 -5.02
N ILE A 399 6.28 23.53 -5.26
CA ILE A 399 6.73 22.29 -4.61
C ILE A 399 7.90 21.68 -5.39
N ASP A 400 9.08 21.72 -4.79
CA ASP A 400 10.24 20.94 -5.26
C ASP A 400 9.91 19.42 -5.23
N PRO A 401 9.85 18.73 -6.39
CA PRO A 401 9.50 17.31 -6.46
C PRO A 401 10.57 16.40 -5.84
N PHE A 402 11.77 16.92 -5.58
CA PHE A 402 12.87 16.23 -4.89
C PHE A 402 12.97 16.62 -3.41
N SER A 403 12.07 17.46 -2.89
CA SER A 403 12.07 17.89 -1.48
C SER A 403 11.95 16.74 -0.48
N TRP A 404 11.39 15.60 -0.87
CA TRP A 404 11.29 14.39 -0.04
C TRP A 404 12.62 13.62 0.11
N TYR A 405 13.65 13.96 -0.67
CA TYR A 405 15.01 13.46 -0.50
C TYR A 405 15.79 14.23 0.59
N MET A 406 15.31 15.41 1.00
CA MET A 406 15.98 16.31 1.94
C MET A 406 15.64 16.03 3.41
#